data_AF-A0A847MKI4-F1
#
_entry.id   AF-A0A847MKI4-F1
#
_cell.length_a   1.000
_cell.length_b   1.000
_cell.length_c   1.000
_cell.angle_alpha   90.00
_cell.angle_beta   90.00
_cell.angle_gamma   90.00
#
_symmetry.space_group_name_H-M   'P 1'
#
loop_
_entity.id
_entity.type
_entity.pdbx_description
1 polymer ?
#
loop_
_entity_poly.entity_id
_entity_poly.type
_entity_poly.pdbx_seq_one_letter_code
_entity_poly.pdbx_strand_id
1 'polypeptide(L)'
;MSIGTPAPFGPRTCDFLHTNQTDVPKVDSQDFGFYLQNTFGWNGDTLRITPSLRYDYWERKPKYGASFGDTLGGVTSDESIARSGERWSPAILLEVKPLQELSLYARYAHGFRAPTAPELYYKFGSIMNYLRMGNANLKPETSRGFELGAAWSDERLDASLVFFHQNYKNFIESNLPVPADSPYAIAQQTLGHYPMGVVYTDNLEKARAV
;
A
#
# COMPACT_ATOMS: atom_id res chain seq x y z
N MET A 1 5.32 -29.82 33.54
CA MET A 1 5.57 -30.90 32.55
C MET A 1 4.45 -31.90 32.66
N SER A 2 3.45 -31.82 31.78
CA SER A 2 2.47 -32.90 31.60
C SER A 2 2.78 -33.51 30.24
N ILE A 3 3.24 -34.75 30.24
CA ILE A 3 3.65 -35.49 29.06
C ILE A 3 2.37 -36.13 28.52
N GLY A 4 1.75 -35.49 27.52
CA GLY A 4 0.61 -36.04 26.80
C GLY A 4 1.04 -37.26 25.98
N THR A 5 0.29 -38.36 26.09
CA THR A 5 0.54 -39.61 25.38
C THR A 5 0.46 -39.46 23.85
N PRO A 6 1.31 -40.15 23.07
CA PRO A 6 1.31 -40.07 21.62
C PRO A 6 0.11 -40.82 21.01
N ALA A 7 -0.56 -40.22 20.03
CA ALA A 7 -1.59 -40.89 19.24
C ALA A 7 -0.96 -41.82 18.17
N PRO A 8 -1.46 -43.04 17.91
CA PRO A 8 -0.69 -44.07 17.22
C PRO A 8 -0.79 -44.02 15.69
N PHE A 9 -1.85 -43.44 15.10
CA PHE A 9 -2.02 -43.40 13.63
C PHE A 9 -2.89 -42.20 13.19
N GLY A 10 -2.31 -41.30 12.39
CA GLY A 10 -2.99 -40.17 11.75
C GLY A 10 -1.99 -39.06 11.35
N PRO A 11 -2.17 -38.34 10.22
CA PRO A 11 -1.26 -37.27 9.84
C PRO A 11 -1.27 -36.20 10.93
N ARG A 12 -0.09 -35.84 11.45
CA ARG A 12 0.08 -34.75 12.41
C ARG A 12 -0.14 -33.42 11.68
N THR A 13 -1.39 -33.07 11.40
CA THR A 13 -1.75 -31.81 10.73
C THR A 13 -1.35 -30.58 11.55
N CYS A 14 -1.09 -30.75 12.86
CA CYS A 14 -0.72 -29.67 13.76
C CYS A 14 0.79 -29.56 14.08
N ASP A 15 1.63 -30.56 13.80
CA ASP A 15 3.09 -30.46 14.03
C ASP A 15 3.80 -29.63 12.95
N PHE A 16 3.15 -29.43 11.79
CA PHE A 16 3.66 -28.61 10.68
C PHE A 16 3.15 -27.17 10.71
N LEU A 17 2.30 -26.83 11.67
CA LEU A 17 1.80 -25.49 11.87
C LEU A 17 2.67 -24.80 12.92
N HIS A 18 3.68 -24.07 12.45
CA HIS A 18 4.33 -23.02 13.23
C HIS A 18 3.31 -21.89 13.50
N THR A 19 2.25 -22.15 14.27
CA THR A 19 1.15 -21.19 14.51
C THR A 19 1.56 -20.01 15.40
N ASN A 20 2.75 -20.06 15.99
CA ASN A 20 3.27 -19.02 16.87
C ASN A 20 4.57 -18.41 16.30
N GLN A 21 4.66 -18.31 14.97
CA GLN A 21 5.65 -17.48 14.30
C GLN A 21 5.03 -16.14 13.93
N THR A 22 5.84 -15.10 13.98
CA THR A 22 5.41 -13.73 13.72
C THR A 22 5.69 -13.40 12.25
N ASP A 23 4.64 -13.29 11.43
CA ASP A 23 4.75 -13.08 9.98
C ASP A 23 5.31 -11.71 9.57
N VAL A 24 5.26 -10.72 10.47
CA VAL A 24 5.75 -9.36 10.24
C VAL A 24 6.54 -8.94 11.47
N PRO A 25 7.81 -8.51 11.36
CA PRO A 25 8.58 -8.11 12.53
C PRO A 25 7.89 -6.94 13.24
N LYS A 26 8.23 -6.73 14.52
CA LYS A 26 7.78 -5.52 15.20
C LYS A 26 8.37 -4.32 14.45
N VAL A 27 7.55 -3.40 13.95
CA VAL A 27 8.04 -2.25 13.16
C VAL A 27 7.64 -0.97 13.87
N ASP A 28 8.64 -0.16 14.25
CA ASP A 28 8.41 1.20 14.71
C ASP A 28 8.08 2.06 13.48
N SER A 29 6.88 2.63 13.45
CA SER A 29 6.39 3.44 12.33
C SER A 29 6.23 4.88 12.76
N GLN A 30 6.75 5.82 11.97
CA GLN A 30 6.61 7.26 12.18
C GLN A 30 6.10 7.91 10.91
N ASP A 31 5.03 8.69 11.01
CA ASP A 31 4.47 9.45 9.89
C ASP A 31 4.26 10.90 10.33
N PHE A 32 4.77 11.85 9.54
CA PHE A 32 4.62 13.29 9.77
C PHE A 32 4.00 13.93 8.54
N GLY A 33 3.05 14.84 8.74
CA GLY A 33 2.37 15.53 7.65
C GLY A 33 2.13 17.00 7.95
N PHE A 34 2.45 17.85 6.98
CA PHE A 34 2.13 19.28 6.99
C PHE A 34 1.23 19.60 5.81
N TYR A 35 0.19 20.41 6.02
CA TYR A 35 -0.68 20.85 4.94
C TYR A 35 -0.92 22.35 5.02
N LEU A 36 -0.99 22.98 3.86
CA LEU A 36 -1.38 24.37 3.71
C LEU A 36 -2.44 24.44 2.61
N GLN A 37 -3.52 25.13 2.89
CA GLN A 37 -4.60 25.37 1.95
C GLN A 37 -5.10 26.79 2.18
N ASN A 38 -5.37 27.50 1.09
CA ASN A 38 -6.04 28.79 1.15
C ASN A 38 -7.08 28.88 0.06
N THR A 39 -8.21 29.52 0.34
CA THR A 39 -9.26 29.77 -0.66
C THR A 39 -9.35 31.26 -0.94
N PHE A 40 -9.22 31.62 -2.20
CA PHE A 40 -9.39 32.97 -2.70
C PHE A 40 -10.72 33.07 -3.43
N GLY A 41 -11.54 34.05 -3.06
CA GLY A 41 -12.83 34.33 -3.68
C GLY A 41 -12.81 35.66 -4.45
N TRP A 42 -13.47 35.70 -5.59
CA TRP A 42 -13.69 36.92 -6.39
C TRP A 42 -15.16 37.08 -6.74
N ASN A 43 -15.59 38.32 -6.98
CA ASN A 43 -16.94 38.68 -7.41
C ASN A 43 -18.03 38.09 -6.49
N GLY A 44 -17.87 38.25 -5.17
CA GLY A 44 -18.81 37.71 -4.19
C GLY A 44 -18.86 36.17 -4.19
N ASP A 45 -17.69 35.52 -4.29
CA ASP A 45 -17.53 34.06 -4.33
C ASP A 45 -18.11 33.34 -5.55
N THR A 46 -18.47 34.08 -6.60
CA THR A 46 -18.82 33.52 -7.92
C THR A 46 -17.65 32.68 -8.48
N LEU A 47 -16.41 33.10 -8.21
CA LEU A 47 -15.20 32.38 -8.59
C LEU A 47 -14.37 32.13 -7.33
N ARG A 48 -14.03 30.87 -7.06
CA ARG A 48 -13.13 30.48 -5.97
C ARG A 48 -11.97 29.65 -6.51
N ILE A 49 -10.77 29.97 -6.03
CA ILE A 49 -9.57 29.19 -6.33
C ILE A 49 -8.94 28.79 -5.01
N THR A 50 -8.72 27.49 -4.85
CA THR A 50 -8.19 26.90 -3.63
C THR A 50 -6.92 26.12 -3.96
N PRO A 51 -5.74 26.77 -3.99
CA PRO A 51 -4.48 26.06 -3.98
C PRO A 51 -4.24 25.38 -2.63
N SER A 52 -3.63 24.21 -2.68
CA SER A 52 -3.24 23.44 -1.51
C SER A 52 -1.94 22.68 -1.76
N LEU A 53 -1.17 22.50 -0.70
CA LEU A 53 0.08 21.76 -0.72
C LEU A 53 0.19 20.95 0.55
N ARG A 54 0.47 19.66 0.41
CA ARG A 54 0.75 18.76 1.52
C ARG A 54 2.16 18.19 1.40
N TYR A 55 2.89 18.14 2.50
CA TYR A 55 4.14 17.40 2.64
C TYR A 55 3.90 16.23 3.59
N ASP A 56 4.34 15.04 3.20
CA ASP A 56 4.28 13.83 3.99
C ASP A 56 5.68 13.23 4.10
N TYR A 57 6.10 12.87 5.31
CA TYR A 57 7.27 12.07 5.61
C TYR A 57 6.84 10.78 6.30
N TRP A 58 7.46 9.66 5.95
CA TRP A 58 7.20 8.37 6.58
C TRP A 58 8.51 7.63 6.85
N GLU A 59 8.49 6.82 7.90
CA GLU A 59 9.57 5.92 8.29
C GLU A 59 9.00 4.61 8.86
N ARG A 60 9.65 3.50 8.53
CA ARG A 60 9.35 2.14 8.98
C ARG A 60 10.66 1.47 9.40
N LYS A 61 10.86 1.32 10.71
CA LYS A 61 12.05 0.72 11.34
C LYS A 61 11.73 -0.68 11.87
N PRO A 62 12.14 -1.75 11.17
CA PRO A 62 11.88 -3.10 11.64
C PRO A 62 12.78 -3.45 12.83
N LYS A 63 12.21 -4.16 13.81
CA LYS A 63 12.87 -4.70 15.00
C LYS A 63 12.68 -6.21 15.01
N TYR A 64 13.77 -6.91 14.75
CA TYR A 64 13.80 -8.36 14.71
C TYR A 64 14.01 -8.92 16.12
N GLY A 65 13.03 -9.66 16.62
CA GLY A 65 13.14 -10.44 17.84
C GLY A 65 13.66 -11.85 17.58
N ALA A 66 14.03 -12.58 18.64
CA ALA A 66 14.57 -13.94 18.55
C ALA A 66 13.66 -14.90 17.76
N SER A 67 12.33 -14.75 17.88
CA SER A 67 11.33 -15.57 17.18
C SER A 67 11.15 -15.24 15.68
N PHE A 68 11.65 -14.08 15.20
CA PHE A 68 11.69 -13.77 13.76
C PHE A 68 12.97 -14.31 13.11
N GLY A 69 14.05 -14.51 13.87
CA GLY A 69 15.28 -15.15 13.36
C GLY A 69 15.07 -16.58 12.88
N ASP A 70 14.03 -17.25 13.38
CA ASP A 70 13.60 -18.60 12.97
C ASP A 70 12.70 -18.61 11.72
N THR A 71 12.49 -17.47 11.07
CA THR A 71 11.78 -17.41 9.79
C THR A 71 12.66 -17.99 8.69
N LEU A 72 12.09 -18.82 7.82
CA LEU A 72 12.84 -19.52 6.77
C LEU A 72 13.61 -18.56 5.86
N GLY A 73 14.92 -18.81 5.73
CA GLY A 73 15.83 -17.98 4.94
C GLY A 73 16.46 -16.80 5.69
N GLY A 74 16.16 -16.63 6.99
CA GLY A 74 16.71 -15.55 7.82
C GLY A 74 16.21 -14.16 7.40
N VAL A 75 16.76 -13.13 8.04
CA VAL A 75 16.53 -11.72 7.68
C VAL A 75 17.63 -11.28 6.72
N THR A 76 17.27 -10.85 5.52
CA THR A 76 18.22 -10.26 4.58
C THR A 76 18.64 -8.86 5.03
N SER A 77 19.79 -8.37 4.58
CA SER A 77 20.26 -7.02 4.91
C SER A 77 19.23 -5.95 4.55
N ASP A 78 18.54 -6.09 3.41
CA ASP A 78 17.52 -5.15 2.94
C ASP A 78 16.24 -5.18 3.80
N GLU A 79 15.86 -6.35 4.32
CA GLU A 79 14.75 -6.47 5.28
C GLU A 79 15.15 -5.82 6.63
N SER A 80 16.43 -5.86 7.00
CA SER A 80 16.93 -5.34 8.29
C SER A 80 17.00 -3.82 8.43
N ILE A 81 16.93 -3.08 7.31
CA ILE A 81 17.13 -1.63 7.30
C ILE A 81 15.84 -0.85 7.47
N ALA A 82 15.96 0.33 8.07
CA ALA A 82 14.87 1.30 8.10
C ALA A 82 14.55 1.78 6.68
N ARG A 83 13.25 1.88 6.36
CA ARG A 83 12.76 2.47 5.12
C ARG A 83 12.07 3.77 5.42
N SER A 84 12.42 4.82 4.68
CA SER A 84 11.82 6.15 4.84
C SER A 84 11.62 6.81 3.49
N GLY A 85 10.74 7.80 3.44
CA GLY A 85 10.58 8.64 2.27
C GLY A 85 9.75 9.86 2.56
N GLU A 86 9.71 10.75 1.58
CA GLU A 86 9.00 12.01 1.67
C GLU A 86 8.30 12.35 0.35
N ARG A 87 7.24 13.13 0.44
CA ARG A 87 6.47 13.53 -0.74
C ARG A 87 5.79 14.87 -0.58
N TRP A 88 5.87 15.66 -1.64
CA TRP A 88 5.03 16.83 -1.86
C TRP A 88 3.84 16.49 -2.75
N SER A 89 2.64 16.86 -2.30
CA SER A 89 1.36 16.58 -2.92
C SER A 89 0.60 17.90 -3.15
N PRO A 90 0.87 18.61 -4.27
CA PRO A 90 0.11 19.80 -4.64
C PRO A 90 -1.29 19.43 -5.13
N ALA A 91 -2.25 20.30 -4.86
CA ALA A 91 -3.57 20.24 -5.45
C ALA A 91 -4.14 21.65 -5.65
N ILE A 92 -4.95 21.82 -6.69
CA ILE A 92 -5.68 23.03 -6.97
C ILE A 92 -7.15 22.68 -7.23
N LEU A 93 -8.03 23.45 -6.62
CA LEU A 93 -9.48 23.38 -6.84
C LEU A 93 -9.94 24.73 -7.37
N LEU A 94 -10.67 24.71 -8.48
CA LEU A 94 -11.36 25.84 -9.08
C LEU A 94 -12.86 25.59 -8.92
N GLU A 95 -13.59 26.57 -8.40
CA GLU A 95 -15.04 26.52 -8.25
C GLU A 95 -15.64 27.76 -8.91
N VAL A 96 -16.71 27.58 -9.67
CA VAL A 96 -17.42 28.67 -10.36
C VAL A 96 -18.92 28.48 -10.17
N LYS A 97 -19.61 29.55 -9.78
CA LYS A 97 -21.06 29.60 -9.64
C LYS A 97 -21.65 30.54 -10.68
N PRO A 98 -21.81 30.11 -11.95
CA PRO A 98 -22.33 30.98 -13.00
C PRO A 98 -23.79 31.41 -12.74
N LEU A 99 -24.55 30.59 -12.01
CA LEU A 99 -25.93 30.85 -11.57
C LEU A 99 -26.02 30.54 -10.06
N GLN A 100 -27.12 30.92 -9.41
CA GLN A 100 -27.31 30.58 -7.98
C GLN A 100 -27.52 29.08 -7.78
N GLU A 101 -28.14 28.45 -8.77
CA GLU A 101 -28.56 27.05 -8.78
C GLU A 101 -27.46 26.12 -9.32
N LEU A 102 -26.52 26.64 -10.12
CA LEU A 102 -25.47 25.86 -10.78
C LEU A 102 -24.10 26.13 -10.17
N SER A 103 -23.46 25.09 -9.64
CA SER A 103 -22.08 25.09 -9.16
C SER A 103 -21.23 24.16 -10.02
N LEU A 104 -20.15 24.69 -10.58
CA LEU A 104 -19.16 23.93 -11.35
C LEU A 104 -17.85 23.90 -10.56
N TYR A 105 -17.14 22.78 -10.61
CA TYR A 105 -15.80 22.69 -10.06
C TYR A 105 -14.86 21.86 -10.93
N ALA A 106 -13.58 22.20 -10.85
CA ALA A 106 -12.49 21.47 -11.45
C ALA A 106 -11.37 21.33 -10.43
N ARG A 107 -10.89 20.11 -10.21
CA ARG A 107 -9.80 19.82 -9.28
C ARG A 107 -8.70 19.07 -10.00
N TYR A 108 -7.45 19.44 -9.73
CA TYR A 108 -6.28 18.66 -10.09
C TYR A 108 -5.46 18.41 -8.83
N ALA A 109 -5.18 17.15 -8.53
CA ALA A 109 -4.53 16.77 -7.27
C ALA A 109 -3.51 15.65 -7.45
N HIS A 110 -2.43 15.74 -6.67
CA HIS A 110 -1.47 14.67 -6.48
C HIS A 110 -1.82 13.90 -5.21
N GLY A 111 -1.78 12.57 -5.27
CA GLY A 111 -1.93 11.68 -4.13
C GLY A 111 -0.68 10.85 -3.89
N PHE A 112 -0.61 10.29 -2.69
CA PHE A 112 0.55 9.57 -2.18
C PHE A 112 0.11 8.51 -1.16
N ARG A 113 0.72 7.32 -1.22
CA ARG A 113 0.59 6.30 -0.19
C ARG A 113 1.97 5.70 0.10
N ALA A 114 2.38 5.78 1.36
CA ALA A 114 3.57 5.10 1.84
C ALA A 114 3.35 3.57 1.90
N PRO A 115 4.37 2.75 1.64
CA PRO A 115 4.31 1.31 1.88
C PRO A 115 4.04 1.02 3.36
N THR A 116 3.18 0.04 3.61
CA THR A 116 2.86 -0.45 4.94
C THR A 116 3.93 -1.43 5.44
N ALA A 117 4.02 -1.61 6.76
CA ALA A 117 4.97 -2.56 7.35
C ALA A 117 4.80 -4.00 6.82
N PRO A 118 3.58 -4.54 6.63
CA PRO A 118 3.40 -5.84 5.98
C PRO A 118 3.86 -5.87 4.52
N GLU A 119 3.56 -4.84 3.71
CA GLU A 119 4.02 -4.79 2.32
C GLU A 119 5.55 -4.82 2.21
N LEU A 120 6.25 -4.21 3.17
CA LEU A 120 7.72 -4.18 3.21
C LEU A 120 8.35 -5.45 3.79
N TYR A 121 7.81 -5.96 4.90
CA TYR A 121 8.52 -6.92 5.76
C TYR A 121 7.75 -8.20 6.08
N TYR A 122 6.59 -8.43 5.45
CA TYR A 122 5.88 -9.69 5.61
C TYR A 122 6.77 -10.85 5.14
N LYS A 123 6.80 -11.94 5.91
CA LYS A 123 7.52 -13.16 5.53
C LYS A 123 6.89 -14.32 6.26
N PHE A 124 6.18 -15.16 5.52
CA PHE A 124 5.54 -16.33 6.08
C PHE A 124 5.52 -17.48 5.08
N GLY A 125 5.75 -18.69 5.55
CA GLY A 125 5.75 -19.86 4.69
C GLY A 125 6.45 -21.07 5.28
N SER A 126 6.52 -22.13 4.48
CA SER A 126 7.29 -23.33 4.76
C SER A 126 7.96 -23.82 3.49
N ILE A 127 9.21 -24.30 3.57
CA ILE A 127 9.93 -24.92 2.42
C ILE A 127 9.10 -26.07 1.83
N MET A 128 8.34 -26.80 2.65
CA MET A 128 7.52 -27.91 2.18
C MET A 128 6.13 -27.48 1.67
N ASN A 129 5.83 -26.17 1.66
CA ASN A 129 4.51 -25.65 1.31
C ASN A 129 4.59 -24.43 0.37
N TYR A 130 4.35 -23.22 0.85
CA TYR A 130 4.43 -21.96 0.09
C TYR A 130 5.30 -20.95 0.80
N LEU A 131 5.68 -19.88 0.10
CA LEU A 131 6.32 -18.71 0.69
C LEU A 131 5.63 -17.44 0.20
N ARG A 132 5.28 -16.57 1.14
CA ARG A 132 4.76 -15.23 0.88
C ARG A 132 5.68 -14.21 1.53
N MET A 133 6.15 -13.25 0.75
CA MET A 133 7.06 -12.21 1.24
C MET A 133 6.67 -10.80 0.79
N GLY A 134 6.99 -9.84 1.63
CA GLY A 134 7.00 -8.42 1.32
C GLY A 134 8.22 -8.07 0.49
N ASN A 135 8.41 -6.78 0.28
CA ASN A 135 9.53 -6.25 -0.47
C ASN A 135 10.01 -4.94 0.17
N ALA A 136 11.18 -4.99 0.83
CA ALA A 136 11.76 -3.81 1.47
C ALA A 136 12.13 -2.71 0.45
N ASN A 137 12.26 -3.05 -0.84
CA ASN A 137 12.60 -2.13 -1.92
C ASN A 137 11.40 -1.43 -2.56
N LEU A 138 10.19 -1.59 -2.01
CA LEU A 138 9.00 -0.90 -2.50
C LEU A 138 9.19 0.62 -2.50
N LYS A 139 8.74 1.22 -3.60
CA LYS A 139 8.55 2.66 -3.76
C LYS A 139 7.14 3.02 -3.32
N PRO A 140 6.93 4.23 -2.78
CA PRO A 140 5.59 4.71 -2.50
C PRO A 140 4.73 4.82 -3.75
N GLU A 141 3.44 4.58 -3.57
CA GLU A 141 2.44 4.79 -4.61
C GLU A 141 2.19 6.29 -4.78
N THR A 142 2.04 6.71 -6.03
CA THR A 142 1.70 8.10 -6.33
C THR A 142 0.56 8.14 -7.33
N SER A 143 -0.35 9.07 -7.12
CA SER A 143 -1.45 9.30 -8.04
C SER A 143 -1.46 10.75 -8.52
N ARG A 144 -1.97 10.96 -9.72
CA ARG A 144 -2.30 12.28 -10.25
C ARG A 144 -3.60 12.17 -10.98
N GLY A 145 -4.47 13.14 -10.80
CA GLY A 145 -5.60 13.21 -11.69
C GLY A 145 -6.48 14.41 -11.49
N PHE A 146 -7.52 14.41 -12.32
CA PHE A 146 -8.43 15.51 -12.45
C PHE A 146 -9.85 15.05 -12.15
N GLU A 147 -10.62 15.97 -11.58
CA GLU A 147 -12.03 15.79 -11.29
C GLU A 147 -12.77 17.03 -11.78
N LEU A 148 -13.86 16.83 -12.52
CA LEU A 148 -14.75 17.86 -13.01
C LEU A 148 -16.14 17.53 -12.50
N GLY A 149 -16.78 18.46 -11.81
CA GLY A 149 -18.14 18.26 -11.34
C GLY A 149 -19.04 19.44 -11.62
N ALA A 150 -20.31 19.12 -11.79
CA ALA A 150 -21.40 20.07 -11.91
C ALA A 150 -22.50 19.66 -10.93
N ALA A 151 -22.98 20.59 -10.14
CA ALA A 151 -24.09 20.41 -9.23
C ALA A 151 -25.16 21.46 -9.54
N TRP A 152 -26.40 21.00 -9.71
CA TRP A 152 -27.60 21.81 -9.81
C TRP A 152 -28.41 21.63 -8.53
N SER A 153 -28.85 22.72 -7.91
CA SER A 153 -29.67 22.72 -6.70
C SER A 153 -30.69 23.83 -6.78
N ASP A 154 -31.98 23.46 -6.75
CA ASP A 154 -33.14 24.35 -6.73
C ASP A 154 -34.26 23.69 -5.89
N GLU A 155 -35.34 24.40 -5.58
CA GLU A 155 -36.44 23.93 -4.71
C GLU A 155 -37.10 22.62 -5.17
N ARG A 156 -36.93 22.25 -6.45
CA ARG A 156 -37.58 21.08 -7.08
C ARG A 156 -36.62 19.96 -7.47
N LEU A 157 -35.33 20.24 -7.59
CA LEU A 157 -34.36 19.30 -8.16
C LEU A 157 -32.96 19.56 -7.60
N ASP A 158 -32.38 18.52 -7.00
CA ASP A 158 -30.97 18.43 -6.67
C ASP A 158 -30.33 17.33 -7.51
N ALA A 159 -29.34 17.70 -8.33
CA ALA A 159 -28.64 16.77 -9.20
C ALA A 159 -27.15 17.10 -9.26
N SER A 160 -26.30 16.08 -9.29
CA SER A 160 -24.85 16.25 -9.44
C SER A 160 -24.29 15.26 -10.44
N LEU A 161 -23.34 15.72 -11.25
CA LEU A 161 -22.60 14.92 -12.21
C LEU A 161 -21.10 15.15 -11.99
N VAL A 162 -20.33 14.07 -11.89
CA VAL A 162 -18.89 14.12 -11.65
C VAL A 162 -18.18 13.21 -12.64
N PHE A 163 -17.15 13.75 -13.27
CA PHE A 163 -16.20 13.03 -14.12
C PHE A 163 -14.84 13.05 -13.44
N PHE A 164 -14.21 11.90 -13.31
CA PHE A 164 -12.89 11.78 -12.69
C PHE A 164 -11.96 10.94 -13.57
N HIS A 165 -10.67 11.24 -13.51
CA HIS A 165 -9.65 10.44 -14.14
C HIS A 165 -8.37 10.48 -13.32
N GLN A 166 -7.98 9.31 -12.81
CA GLN A 166 -6.83 9.15 -11.92
C GLN A 166 -5.79 8.21 -12.55
N ASN A 167 -4.55 8.66 -12.59
CA ASN A 167 -3.41 7.84 -13.02
C ASN A 167 -2.56 7.48 -11.81
N TYR A 168 -2.40 6.17 -11.56
CA TYR A 168 -1.57 5.64 -10.49
C TYR A 168 -0.21 5.16 -11.04
N LYS A 169 0.84 5.36 -10.25
CA LYS A 169 2.19 4.86 -10.51
C LYS A 169 2.72 4.16 -9.27
N ASN A 170 3.56 3.14 -9.50
CA ASN A 170 4.16 2.29 -8.48
C ASN A 170 3.11 1.56 -7.62
N PHE A 171 2.01 1.12 -8.21
CA PHE A 171 0.94 0.45 -7.45
C PHE A 171 1.49 -0.79 -6.77
N ILE A 172 1.38 -0.87 -5.45
CA ILE A 172 1.92 -1.96 -4.64
C ILE A 172 0.90 -3.10 -4.70
N GLU A 173 1.25 -4.15 -5.41
CA GLU A 173 0.43 -5.36 -5.52
C GLU A 173 1.06 -6.48 -4.72
N SER A 174 0.24 -7.22 -3.99
CA SER A 174 0.66 -8.40 -3.24
C SER A 174 0.32 -9.66 -4.01
N ASN A 175 0.98 -10.77 -3.66
CA ASN A 175 0.72 -12.09 -4.25
C ASN A 175 1.14 -12.21 -5.73
N LEU A 176 2.14 -11.44 -6.16
CA LEU A 176 2.73 -11.58 -7.49
C LEU A 176 3.64 -12.82 -7.55
N PRO A 177 3.69 -13.56 -8.67
CA PRO A 177 4.65 -14.64 -8.84
C PRO A 177 6.07 -14.07 -8.87
N VAL A 178 7.02 -14.76 -8.23
CA VAL A 178 8.43 -14.34 -8.27
C VAL A 178 9.01 -14.44 -9.69
N PRO A 179 9.98 -13.56 -10.05
CA PRO A 179 10.72 -13.68 -11.31
C PRO A 179 11.39 -15.05 -11.46
N ALA A 180 11.44 -15.58 -12.68
CA ALA A 180 11.94 -16.93 -12.97
C ALA A 180 13.44 -17.11 -12.66
N ASP A 181 14.20 -16.02 -12.67
CA ASP A 181 15.62 -15.94 -12.33
C ASP A 181 15.88 -15.68 -10.83
N SER A 182 14.82 -15.50 -10.02
CA SER A 182 14.99 -15.31 -8.59
C SER A 182 15.52 -16.59 -7.91
N PRO A 183 16.31 -16.45 -6.82
CA PRO A 183 16.78 -17.61 -6.05
C PRO A 183 15.64 -18.52 -5.56
N TYR A 184 14.46 -17.96 -5.32
CA TYR A 184 13.26 -18.69 -4.90
C TYR A 184 12.65 -19.52 -6.04
N ALA A 185 12.58 -18.97 -7.25
CA ALA A 185 12.13 -19.70 -8.43
C ALA A 185 13.11 -20.83 -8.78
N ILE A 186 14.41 -20.56 -8.71
CA ILE A 186 15.46 -21.57 -8.92
C ILE A 186 15.36 -22.67 -7.87
N ALA A 187 15.21 -22.33 -6.58
CA ALA A 187 15.04 -23.31 -5.51
C ALA A 187 13.77 -24.15 -5.68
N GLN A 188 12.68 -23.57 -6.18
CA GLN A 188 11.46 -24.30 -6.50
C GLN A 188 11.68 -25.33 -7.62
N GLN A 189 12.41 -24.95 -8.68
CA GLN A 189 12.67 -25.84 -9.82
C GLN A 189 13.73 -26.92 -9.51
N THR A 190 14.77 -26.58 -8.77
CA THR A 190 15.95 -27.43 -8.58
C THR A 190 15.92 -28.26 -7.30
N LEU A 191 15.32 -27.73 -6.23
CA LEU A 191 15.29 -28.35 -4.90
C LEU A 191 13.88 -28.82 -4.50
N GLY A 192 12.85 -28.54 -5.31
CA GLY A 192 11.46 -28.83 -4.97
C GLY A 192 10.94 -28.00 -3.79
N HIS A 193 11.60 -26.90 -3.46
CA HIS A 193 11.17 -25.99 -2.39
C HIS A 193 9.90 -25.25 -2.78
N TYR A 194 9.03 -24.99 -1.81
CA TYR A 194 7.78 -24.25 -1.99
C TYR A 194 6.88 -24.84 -3.11
N PRO A 195 6.49 -26.13 -3.03
CA PRO A 195 5.70 -26.80 -4.07
C PRO A 195 4.35 -26.13 -4.35
N MET A 196 3.80 -25.37 -3.40
CA MET A 196 2.56 -24.60 -3.57
C MET A 196 2.79 -23.17 -4.08
N GLY A 197 4.03 -22.81 -4.40
CA GLY A 197 4.42 -21.56 -5.02
C GLY A 197 5.03 -20.52 -4.08
N VAL A 198 5.70 -19.55 -4.69
CA VAL A 198 6.27 -18.39 -4.02
C VAL A 198 5.65 -17.14 -4.58
N VAL A 199 5.12 -16.30 -3.70
CA VAL A 199 4.56 -15.01 -4.07
C VAL A 199 5.20 -13.87 -3.28
N TYR A 200 5.29 -12.71 -3.92
CA TYR A 200 5.89 -11.53 -3.31
C TYR A 200 5.07 -10.26 -3.56
N THR A 201 5.48 -9.17 -2.91
CA THR A 201 4.88 -7.84 -3.09
C THR A 201 5.78 -7.00 -3.99
N ASP A 202 5.23 -6.29 -4.98
CA ASP A 202 6.03 -5.42 -5.84
C ASP A 202 5.27 -4.20 -6.36
N ASN A 203 6.01 -3.23 -6.89
CA ASN A 203 5.45 -2.09 -7.59
C ASN A 203 5.12 -2.43 -9.04
N LEU A 204 3.85 -2.39 -9.40
CA LEU A 204 3.39 -2.38 -10.79
C LEU A 204 3.55 -0.99 -11.40
N GLU A 205 4.10 -0.93 -12.63
CA GLU A 205 4.33 0.33 -13.31
C GLU A 205 3.04 1.11 -13.62
N LYS A 206 1.90 0.42 -13.82
CA LYS A 206 0.59 1.03 -14.09
C LYS A 206 -0.56 0.17 -13.56
N ALA A 207 -1.39 0.75 -12.69
CA ALA A 207 -2.75 0.29 -12.45
C ALA A 207 -3.70 1.37 -12.98
N ARG A 208 -4.54 1.03 -13.97
CA ARG A 208 -5.63 1.89 -14.43
C ARG A 208 -6.89 1.48 -13.68
N ALA A 209 -7.43 2.37 -12.87
CA ALA A 209 -8.85 2.28 -12.51
C ALA A 209 -9.63 2.65 -13.78
N VAL A 210 -10.38 1.68 -14.32
CA VAL A 210 -11.39 1.91 -15.36
C VAL A 210 -12.69 2.27 -14.67
#